data_AF-A0AAW4PEJ5-F1
#
_entry.id   AF-A0AAW4PEJ5-F1
#
_cell.length_a   1.000
_cell.length_b   1.000
_cell.length_c   1.000
_cell.angle_alpha   90.00
_cell.angle_beta   90.00
_cell.angle_gamma   90.00
#
_symmetry.space_group_name_H-M   'P 1'
#
loop_
_entity.id
_entity.type
_entity.pdbx_description
1 polymer ?
#
loop_
_entity_poly.entity_id
_entity_poly.type
_entity_poly.pdbx_seq_one_letter_code
_entity_poly.pdbx_strand_id
1 'polypeptide(L)'
;MVSPNTVETEDEYIHVQFRDPDQFDEIRTPDWAENPAHSVSEGSEVRMGREEENDDWEVESVLLKKSVGEEKAEEKAKQIVDKIES
;
A
#
# COMPACT_ATOMS: atom_id res chain seq x y z
N MET A 1 -12.05 -0.07 -6.52
CA MET A 1 -11.86 -0.95 -5.35
C MET A 1 -11.04 -2.16 -5.77
N VAL A 2 -9.73 -2.04 -5.60
CA VAL A 2 -8.79 -3.16 -5.71
C VAL A 2 -8.87 -3.97 -4.40
N SER A 3 -8.90 -5.29 -4.51
CA SER A 3 -8.85 -6.19 -3.35
C SER A 3 -7.40 -6.59 -3.10
N PRO A 4 -6.95 -6.71 -1.83
CA PRO A 4 -5.61 -7.21 -1.58
C PRO A 4 -5.50 -8.68 -2.02
N ASN A 5 -4.37 -9.01 -2.63
CA ASN A 5 -4.00 -10.38 -2.97
C ASN A 5 -3.62 -11.16 -1.72
N THR A 6 -2.95 -10.51 -0.77
CA THR A 6 -2.42 -11.14 0.43
C THR A 6 -2.39 -10.15 1.59
N VAL A 7 -2.72 -10.64 2.78
CA VAL A 7 -2.64 -9.90 4.04
C VAL A 7 -1.86 -10.76 5.01
N GLU A 8 -0.64 -10.35 5.34
CA GLU A 8 0.25 -11.10 6.22
C GLU A 8 0.80 -10.20 7.32
N THR A 9 0.85 -10.73 8.54
CA THR A 9 1.44 -10.00 9.67
C THR A 9 2.91 -10.42 9.81
N GLU A 10 3.82 -9.48 9.55
CA GLU A 10 5.27 -9.67 9.68
C GLU A 10 5.90 -8.62 10.60
N ASP A 11 6.75 -9.07 11.53
CA ASP A 11 7.44 -8.24 12.51
C ASP A 11 6.53 -7.30 13.33
N GLU A 12 6.54 -6.00 13.01
CA GLU A 12 5.76 -4.94 13.66
C GLU A 12 4.65 -4.40 12.76
N TYR A 13 4.50 -4.97 11.57
CA TYR A 13 3.62 -4.50 10.52
C TYR A 13 2.71 -5.61 9.98
N ILE A 14 1.63 -5.20 9.34
CA ILE A 14 0.71 -6.00 8.55
C ILE A 14 0.93 -5.52 7.13
N HIS A 15 1.39 -6.45 6.30
CA HIS A 15 1.70 -6.27 4.91
C HIS A 15 0.43 -6.62 4.12
N VAL A 16 -0.15 -5.60 3.49
CA VAL A 16 -1.32 -5.75 2.63
C VAL A 16 -0.86 -5.55 1.19
N GLN A 17 -0.71 -6.64 0.46
CA GLN A 17 -0.26 -6.61 -0.93
C GLN A 17 -1.45 -6.52 -1.87
N PHE A 18 -1.42 -5.57 -2.80
CA PHE A 18 -2.46 -5.36 -3.83
C PHE A 18 -2.00 -5.83 -5.20
N ARG A 19 -0.70 -5.72 -5.48
CA ARG A 19 -0.10 -6.05 -6.76
C ARG A 19 1.24 -6.75 -6.52
N ASP A 20 1.62 -7.61 -7.44
CA ASP A 20 2.90 -8.33 -7.41
C ASP A 20 4.05 -7.35 -7.73
N PRO A 21 5.09 -7.23 -6.88
CA PRO A 21 6.24 -6.37 -7.15
C PRO A 21 6.99 -6.74 -8.43
N ASP A 22 6.94 -8.00 -8.87
CA ASP A 22 7.66 -8.48 -10.07
C ASP A 22 7.08 -7.92 -11.37
N GLN A 23 5.89 -7.29 -11.34
CA GLN A 23 5.32 -6.63 -12.52
C GLN A 23 5.83 -5.20 -12.73
N PHE A 24 6.53 -4.63 -11.73
CA PHE A 24 6.99 -3.25 -11.77
C PHE A 24 8.49 -3.17 -12.00
N ASP A 25 8.89 -2.26 -12.88
CA ASP A 25 10.30 -1.97 -13.14
C ASP A 25 10.91 -1.05 -12.07
N GLU A 26 10.08 -0.18 -11.47
CA GLU A 26 10.51 0.71 -10.38
C GLU A 26 9.56 0.64 -9.19
N ILE A 27 10.10 0.33 -8.00
CA ILE A 27 9.35 0.34 -6.74
C ILE A 27 9.92 1.41 -5.81
N ARG A 28 9.08 2.38 -5.42
CA ARG A 28 9.42 3.48 -4.51
C ARG A 28 8.20 3.96 -3.73
N THR A 29 8.43 4.78 -2.72
CA THR A 29 7.38 5.49 -1.98
C THR A 29 7.46 6.98 -2.33
N PRO A 30 6.62 7.49 -3.23
CA PRO A 30 6.60 8.91 -3.55
C PRO A 30 6.08 9.75 -2.37
N ASP A 31 6.61 10.96 -2.19
CA ASP A 31 6.20 11.88 -1.10
C ASP A 31 4.69 12.21 -1.13
N TRP A 32 4.11 12.23 -2.32
CA TRP A 32 2.68 12.48 -2.52
C TRP A 32 1.80 11.31 -2.06
N ALA A 33 2.36 10.09 -2.01
CA ALA A 33 1.69 8.88 -1.53
C ALA A 33 1.89 8.65 -0.02
N GLU A 34 2.98 9.16 0.55
CA GLU A 34 3.27 9.07 1.99
C GLU A 34 2.23 9.82 2.84
N ASN A 35 1.87 11.05 2.44
CA ASN A 35 0.91 11.89 3.15
C ASN A 35 -0.50 11.25 3.30
N PRO A 36 -1.15 10.76 2.23
CA PRO A 36 -2.47 10.13 2.35
C PRO A 36 -2.41 8.84 3.19
N ALA A 37 -1.31 8.07 3.12
CA ALA A 37 -1.11 6.90 3.96
C ALA A 37 -1.10 7.27 5.45
N HIS A 38 -0.21 8.19 5.83
CA HIS A 38 -0.11 8.71 7.18
C HIS A 38 -1.43 9.32 7.67
N SER A 39 -2.20 9.95 6.78
CA SER A 39 -3.52 10.51 7.12
C SER A 39 -4.56 9.46 7.48
N VAL A 40 -4.49 8.24 6.92
CA VAL A 40 -5.43 7.13 7.23
C VAL A 40 -4.94 6.33 8.43
N SER A 41 -3.62 6.14 8.54
CA SER A 41 -3.01 5.45 9.66
C SER A 41 -1.64 6.01 9.98
N GLU A 42 -1.48 6.51 11.21
CA GLU A 42 -0.22 7.06 11.68
C GLU A 42 0.88 6.00 11.73
N GLY A 43 1.98 6.25 11.01
CA GLY A 43 3.08 5.30 10.85
C GLY A 43 2.75 4.12 9.93
N SER A 44 1.88 4.35 8.94
CA SER A 44 1.75 3.44 7.80
C SER A 44 2.67 3.87 6.66
N GLU A 45 3.15 2.89 5.92
CA GLU A 45 4.04 3.09 4.79
C GLU A 45 3.40 2.46 3.55
N VAL A 46 3.61 3.05 2.39
CA VAL A 46 3.07 2.54 1.12
C VAL A 46 4.22 2.29 0.17
N ARG A 47 4.23 1.13 -0.46
CA ARG A 47 5.12 0.85 -1.58
C ARG A 47 4.32 1.00 -2.87
N MET A 48 4.80 1.87 -3.74
CA MET A 48 4.24 2.06 -5.06
C MET A 48 5.16 1.46 -6.10
N GLY A 49 4.55 0.84 -7.11
CA GLY A 49 5.21 0.32 -8.29
C GLY A 49 4.89 1.17 -9.50
N ARG A 50 5.84 1.25 -10.43
CA ARG A 50 5.67 1.87 -11.73
C ARG A 50 6.16 0.91 -12.80
N GLU A 51 5.34 0.72 -13.83
CA GLU A 51 5.64 -0.11 -14.99
C GLU A 51 6.53 0.65 -15.99
N GLU A 52 7.35 -0.03 -16.80
CA GLU A 52 8.14 0.64 -17.84
C GLU A 52 7.25 1.29 -18.92
N GLU A 53 6.13 0.63 -19.26
CA GLU A 53 5.23 1.08 -20.33
C GLU A 53 4.27 2.19 -19.91
N ASN A 54 4.11 2.43 -18.59
CA ASN A 54 3.18 3.41 -18.07
C ASN A 54 3.83 4.32 -17.02
N ASP A 55 3.72 5.63 -17.22
CA ASP A 55 4.25 6.63 -16.28
C ASP A 55 3.47 6.68 -14.94
N ASP A 56 2.32 6.01 -14.89
CA ASP A 56 1.42 5.94 -13.74
C ASP A 56 2.02 5.07 -12.61
N TRP A 57 1.89 5.58 -11.40
CA TRP A 57 2.28 4.87 -10.18
C TRP A 57 1.07 4.17 -9.59
N GLU A 58 1.22 2.88 -9.34
CA GLU A 58 0.20 2.05 -8.73
C GLU A 58 0.63 1.58 -7.35
N VAL A 59 -0.34 1.30 -6.47
CA VAL A 59 -0.01 0.76 -5.15
C VAL A 59 0.36 -0.72 -5.27
N GLU A 60 1.57 -1.08 -4.83
CA GLU A 60 2.07 -2.46 -4.74
C GLU A 60 1.65 -3.09 -3.42
N SER A 61 2.05 -2.46 -2.30
CA SER A 61 1.71 -2.92 -0.96
C SER A 61 1.58 -1.77 0.03
N VAL A 62 0.82 -2.01 1.10
CA VAL A 62 0.63 -1.09 2.21
C VAL A 62 1.05 -1.78 3.50
N LEU A 63 1.97 -1.15 4.24
CA LEU A 63 2.44 -1.59 5.53
C LEU A 63 1.72 -0.79 6.62
N LEU A 64 1.02 -1.51 7.49
CA LEU A 64 0.26 -0.94 8.60
C LEU A 64 0.77 -1.52 9.91
N LYS A 65 0.87 -0.73 10.99
CA LYS A 65 1.31 -1.29 12.28
C LYS A 65 0.41 -2.45 12.72
N LYS A 66 1.01 -3.53 13.22
CA LYS A 66 0.27 -4.71 13.73
C LYS A 66 -0.76 -4.39 14.81
N SER A 67 -0.58 -3.28 15.52
CA SER A 67 -1.54 -2.78 16.52
C SER A 67 -2.91 -2.41 15.93
N VAL A 68 -2.99 -2.22 14.61
CA VAL A 68 -4.25 -1.94 13.90
C VAL A 68 -5.13 -3.20 13.82
N GLY A 69 -4.51 -4.38 13.69
CA GLY A 69 -5.18 -5.67 13.45
C GLY A 69 -5.52 -5.91 11.98
N GLU A 70 -5.48 -7.17 11.54
CA GLU A 70 -5.59 -7.58 10.13
C GLU A 70 -6.88 -7.09 9.45
N GLU A 71 -8.03 -7.27 10.09
CA GLU A 71 -9.33 -6.86 9.54
C GLU A 71 -9.40 -5.35 9.26
N LYS A 72 -8.89 -4.54 10.20
CA LYS A 72 -8.81 -3.08 10.01
C LYS A 72 -7.69 -2.68 9.07
N ALA A 73 -6.61 -3.46 9.01
CA ALA A 73 -5.50 -3.18 8.12
C ALA A 73 -5.95 -3.29 6.66
N GLU A 74 -6.68 -4.34 6.32
CA GLU A 74 -7.27 -4.50 4.98
C GLU A 74 -8.18 -3.30 4.62
N GLU A 75 -9.08 -2.90 5.52
CA GLU A 75 -10.00 -1.78 5.25
C GLU A 75 -9.25 -0.45 5.07
N LYS A 76 -8.28 -0.17 5.94
CA LYS A 76 -7.46 1.05 5.85
C LYS A 76 -6.58 1.06 4.61
N ALA A 77 -5.97 -0.08 4.27
CA ALA A 77 -5.15 -0.21 3.09
C ALA A 77 -5.96 0.10 1.82
N LYS A 78 -7.19 -0.44 1.72
CA LYS A 78 -8.11 -0.10 0.61
C LYS A 78 -8.40 1.40 0.53
N GLN A 79 -8.66 2.05 1.67
CA GLN A 79 -8.88 3.50 1.71
C GLN A 79 -7.65 4.31 1.27
N ILE A 80 -6.44 3.82 1.58
CA ILE A 80 -5.19 4.46 1.15
C ILE A 80 -5.04 4.33 -0.36
N VAL A 81 -5.24 3.13 -0.92
CA VAL A 81 -5.23 2.90 -2.37
C VAL A 81 -6.23 3.80 -3.08
N ASP A 82 -7.48 3.80 -2.63
CA ASP A 82 -8.54 4.64 -3.21
C ASP A 82 -8.22 6.14 -3.07
N LYS A 83 -7.44 6.58 -2.08
CA LYS A 83 -7.01 7.99 -1.96
C LYS A 83 -5.86 8.36 -2.89
N ILE A 84 -4.97 7.40 -3.15
CA ILE A 84 -3.77 7.58 -3.96
C ILE A 84 -4.12 7.51 -5.45
N GLU A 85 -5.01 6.59 -5.82
CA GLU A 85 -5.43 6.32 -7.21
C GLU A 85 -6.72 7.10 -7.62
N SER A 86 -7.18 8.08 -6.83
CA SER A 86 -8.37 8.91 -7.12
C SER A 86 -8.09 10.22 -7.83
#